data_AF-A0AB39BS40-F1
#
_entry.id   AF-A0AB39BS40-F1
#
_cell.length_a   1.000
_cell.length_b   1.000
_cell.length_c   1.000
_cell.angle_alpha   90.00
_cell.angle_beta   90.00
_cell.angle_gamma   90.00
#
_symmetry.space_group_name_H-M   'P 1'
#
loop_
_entity.id
_entity.type
_entity.pdbx_description
1 polymer ?
#
loop_
_entity_poly.entity_id
_entity_poly.type
_entity_poly.pdbx_seq_one_letter_code
_entity_poly.pdbx_strand_id
1 'polypeptide(L)' 'MELFRSFMGIIIFALFALTSFFIGQMLFGLTDGISVLIAIVIGIGAEVIYRRLSNKRND' A
#
# COMPACT_ATOMS: atom_id res chain seq x y z
N MET A 1 0.31 -22.19 1.61
CA MET A 1 -0.30 -21.10 0.81
C MET A 1 -0.39 -19.76 1.56
N GLU A 2 -0.39 -19.74 2.90
CA GLU A 2 -0.54 -18.50 3.68
C GLU A 2 0.67 -17.54 3.62
N LEU A 3 1.89 -18.09 3.57
CA LEU A 3 3.12 -17.32 3.38
C LEU A 3 3.13 -16.53 2.07
N PHE A 4 2.71 -17.17 0.96
CA PHE A 4 2.66 -16.52 -0.35
C PHE A 4 1.66 -15.36 -0.37
N ARG A 5 0.51 -15.54 0.27
CA ARG A 5 -0.52 -14.51 0.38
C ARG A 5 -0.09 -13.33 1.25
N SER A 6 0.62 -13.60 2.34
CA SER A 6 1.22 -12.56 3.18
C SER A 6 2.33 -11.81 2.44
N PHE A 7 3.18 -12.51 1.70
CA PHE A 7 4.23 -11.90 0.90
C PHE A 7 3.66 -10.98 -0.19
N MET A 8 2.58 -11.41 -0.86
CA MET A 8 1.91 -10.58 -1.85
C MET A 8 1.30 -9.31 -1.23
N GLY A 9 0.74 -9.41 -0.01
CA GLY A 9 0.25 -8.26 0.74
C GLY A 9 1.35 -7.23 1.02
N ILE A 10 2.52 -7.68 1.45
CA ILE A 10 3.70 -6.82 1.70
C ILE A 10 4.15 -6.12 0.42
N ILE A 11 4.20 -6.84 -0.71
CA ILE A 11 4.57 -6.25 -2.01
C ILE A 11 3.58 -5.15 -2.40
N ILE A 12 2.28 -5.41 -2.26
CA ILE A 12 1.24 -4.43 -2.61
C ILE A 12 1.34 -3.20 -1.70
N PHE A 13 1.51 -3.40 -0.39
CA PHE A 13 1.76 -2.31 0.55
C PHE A 13 2.95 -1.46 0.09
N ALA A 14 4.10 -2.10 -0.16
CA ALA A 14 5.34 -1.42 -0.52
C ALA A 14 5.20 -0.62 -1.81
N LEU A 15 4.61 -1.21 -2.86
CA LEU A 15 4.40 -0.53 -4.14
C LEU A 15 3.53 0.72 -3.97
N PHE A 16 2.38 0.59 -3.31
CA PHE A 16 1.46 1.71 -3.14
C PHE A 16 2.03 2.80 -2.23
N ALA A 17 2.74 2.42 -1.16
CA ALA A 17 3.42 3.38 -0.29
C ALA A 17 4.52 4.14 -1.05
N LEU A 18 5.39 3.45 -1.79
CA LEU A 18 6.47 4.08 -2.53
C LEU A 18 5.93 5.03 -3.61
N THR A 19 4.96 4.56 -4.38
CA THR A 19 4.34 5.36 -5.45
C THR A 19 3.64 6.60 -4.89
N SER A 20 2.85 6.46 -3.83
CA SER A 20 2.16 7.61 -3.21
C SER A 20 3.12 8.60 -2.57
N PHE A 21 4.25 8.15 -2.00
CA PHE A 21 5.29 9.02 -1.48
C PHE A 21 5.89 9.91 -2.58
N PHE A 22 6.35 9.31 -3.68
CA PHE A 22 6.94 10.05 -4.79
C PHE A 22 5.92 10.97 -5.48
N ILE A 23 4.68 10.51 -5.65
CA ILE A 23 3.59 11.33 -6.18
C ILE A 23 3.31 12.52 -5.24
N GLY A 24 3.25 12.28 -3.93
CA GLY A 24 3.02 13.31 -2.92
C GLY A 24 4.09 14.41 -2.95
N GLN A 25 5.36 14.02 -3.04
CA GLN A 25 6.46 14.96 -3.15
C GLN A 25 6.46 15.69 -4.51
N MET A 26 6.31 14.96 -5.61
CA MET A 26 6.50 15.51 -6.96
C MET A 26 5.32 16.37 -7.42
N LEU A 27 4.08 15.92 -7.17
CA LEU A 27 2.88 16.61 -7.67
C LEU A 27 2.34 17.65 -6.70
N PHE A 28 2.49 17.43 -5.40
CA PHE A 28 1.87 18.27 -4.36
C PHE A 28 2.88 19.06 -3.52
N GLY A 29 4.19 18.87 -3.75
CA GLY A 29 5.23 19.57 -3.00
C GLY A 29 5.20 19.31 -1.49
N LEU A 30 4.66 18.16 -1.08
CA LEU A 30 4.47 17.83 0.32
C LEU A 30 5.81 17.63 1.02
N THR A 31 5.95 18.20 2.22
CA THR A 31 7.08 17.94 3.12
C THR A 31 7.18 16.45 3.44
N ASP A 32 8.41 15.94 3.55
CA ASP A 32 8.73 14.52 3.71
C ASP A 32 7.89 13.82 4.78
N GLY A 33 7.71 14.44 5.95
CA GLY A 33 6.91 13.87 7.03
C GLY A 33 5.45 13.61 6.64
N ILE A 34 4.80 14.56 5.95
CA ILE A 34 3.40 14.42 5.51
C ILE A 34 3.29 13.38 4.39
N SER A 35 4.25 13.39 3.45
CA SER A 35 4.32 12.42 2.36
C SER A 35 4.42 10.99 2.89
N VAL A 36 5.24 10.77 3.94
CA VAL A 36 5.35 9.45 4.60
C VAL A 36 4.02 9.04 5.24
N LEU A 37 3.35 9.95 5.96
CA LEU A 37 2.07 9.63 6.60
C LEU A 37 1.00 9.23 5.58
N ILE A 38 0.88 9.98 4.49
CA ILE A 38 -0.06 9.66 3.41
C ILE A 38 0.31 8.33 2.76
N ALA A 39 1.60 8.11 2.51
CA ALA A 39 2.08 6.88 1.89
C ALA A 39 1.75 5.63 2.73
N ILE A 40 1.92 5.72 4.04
CA ILE A 40 1.57 4.63 4.96
C ILE A 40 0.06 4.36 4.91
N VAL A 41 -0.78 5.40 4.97
CA VAL A 41 -2.24 5.24 4.93
C VAL A 41 -2.69 4.59 3.62
N ILE A 42 -2.17 5.05 2.48
CA ILE A 42 -2.50 4.49 1.17
C ILE A 42 -2.00 3.05 1.05
N GLY A 43 -0.77 2.76 1.48
CA GLY A 43 -0.21 1.41 1.48
C GLY A 43 -1.04 0.43 2.30
N ILE A 44 -1.38 0.79 3.54
CA ILE A 44 -2.22 -0.06 4.42
C ILE A 44 -3.60 -0.26 3.79
N GLY A 45 -4.20 0.80 3.26
CA GLY A 45 -5.50 0.73 2.58
C GLY A 45 -5.48 -0.25 1.40
N ALA A 46 -4.46 -0.16 0.54
CA ALA A 46 -4.29 -1.06 -0.60
C ALA A 46 -4.11 -2.52 -0.16
N GLU A 47 -3.29 -2.77 0.86
CA GLU A 47 -3.09 -4.12 1.40
C GLU A 47 -4.39 -4.71 1.98
N VAL A 48 -5.14 -3.93 2.75
CA VAL A 48 -6.41 -4.37 3.34
C VAL A 48 -7.42 -4.71 2.25
N ILE A 49 -7.53 -3.87 1.22
CA ILE A 49 -8.41 -4.13 0.07
C ILE A 49 -7.99 -5.42 -0.63
N TYR A 50 -6.70 -5.60 -0.91
CA TYR A 50 -6.18 -6.81 -1.53
C TYR A 50 -6.50 -8.06 -0.70
N ARG A 51 -6.24 -8.03 0.62
CA ARG A 51 -6.51 -9.16 1.52
C ARG A 51 -7.99 -9.52 1.50
N ARG A 52 -8.88 -8.52 1.52
CA ARG A 52 -10.34 -8.74 1.43
C ARG A 52 -10.76 -9.37 0.11
N LEU A 53 -10.30 -8.84 -1.03
CA LEU A 53 -10.61 -9.37 -2.36
C LEU A 53 -10.07 -10.79 -2.55
N SER A 54 -8.84 -11.03 -2.09
CA SER A 54 -8.22 -12.35 -2.14
C SER A 54 -8.94 -13.37 -1.25
N ASN A 55 -9.59 -12.95 -0.14
CA ASN A 55 -10.32 -13.87 0.73
C ASN A 55 -11.60 -14.31 0.04
N LYS A 56 -12.31 -13.35 -0.56
CA LYS A 56 -13.57 -13.57 -1.28
C LYS A 56 -13.45 -14.44 -2.54
N ARG A 57 -12.23 -14.67 -3.03
CA ARG A 57 -11.95 -15.50 -4.22
C ARG A 57 -11.71 -16.98 -3.88
N ASN A 58 -11.45 -17.29 -2.61
CA ASN A 58 -11.17 -18.65 -2.14
C ASN A 58 -12.39 -19.32 -1.44
N ASP A 59 -13.52 -18.60 -1.35
CA ASP A 59 -14.84 -19.14 -1.01
C ASP A 59 -15.63 -19.42 -2.30
#